data_AF-A0A2M7H8W5-F1
#
_entry.id   AF-A0A2M7H8W5-F1
#
_cell.length_a   1.000
_cell.length_b   1.000
_cell.length_c   1.000
_cell.angle_alpha   90.00
_cell.angle_beta   90.00
_cell.angle_gamma   90.00
#
_symmetry.space_group_name_H-M   'P 1'
#
loop_
_entity.id
_entity.type
_entity.pdbx_description
1 polymer ?
#
loop_
_entity_poly.entity_id
_entity_poly.type
_entity_poly.pdbx_seq_one_letter_code
_entity_poly.pdbx_strand_id
1 'polypeptide(L)'
;MIVILHGWSDDYKSFKSLGKFLADQGLSDVTDLHLGNYISMDDDVTYDDIIAAMEKAWKKRGLPNDPRSVDVIVHSTGGLVIRDWMTRFRTPENNPIRRLLFLAPANFGSPLAHKGNAFIGRITKGFTGKKLFQTGRHILEGLELGSEYSWQLAWNDVFSDKAWYGPGKVLATVLVGNDGYSGIAAIANESGTDGTVRVSTANLNAEYFHWDFATDPSSPVHTSQLATAPTAFARLNDENHGTITMNGGHCANQRTADMMLRALQVEDGDFNQYCLDLQEFSENERQLTKQMSFDDRKFRAGYQNTVIHLSDDTGHDVEDYVIEFFAKKSGSNKPDNLLTALIQQKVITTVHPYGNNKSYRSILIDTDELQTLMVERNRDLFISLTALPELSRNGNVGYSTLAYNDIGSIHIEASRIPVLIQPDRTLLIDIVIKRQQGPKVFEFKSV
;
A
#
# COMPACT_ATOMS: atom_id res chain seq x y z
N MET A 1 7.35 -13.25 24.90
CA MET A 1 7.98 -11.92 24.73
C MET A 1 7.30 -11.19 23.60
N ILE A 2 6.99 -9.91 23.82
CA ILE A 2 6.36 -9.03 22.83
C ILE A 2 7.21 -7.76 22.62
N VAL A 3 7.49 -7.43 21.37
CA VAL A 3 8.13 -6.16 20.98
C VAL A 3 7.09 -5.29 20.28
N ILE A 4 6.99 -4.01 20.66
CA ILE A 4 6.07 -3.04 20.04
C ILE A 4 6.87 -1.92 19.37
N LEU A 5 6.62 -1.64 18.09
CA LEU A 5 7.23 -0.53 17.35
C LEU A 5 6.18 0.52 16.97
N HIS A 6 6.50 1.80 17.22
CA HIS A 6 5.63 2.93 16.92
C HIS A 6 5.71 3.39 15.45
N GLY A 7 4.78 4.24 15.04
CA GLY A 7 4.74 4.88 13.73
C GLY A 7 5.53 6.20 13.65
N TRP A 8 5.50 6.83 12.47
CA TRP A 8 6.11 8.15 12.27
C TRP A 8 5.49 9.23 13.18
N SER A 9 6.33 10.11 13.72
CA SER A 9 5.98 11.22 14.64
C SER A 9 5.41 10.78 16.00
N ASP A 10 5.56 9.52 16.37
CA ASP A 10 5.15 8.99 17.67
C ASP A 10 6.37 8.60 18.53
N ASP A 11 6.12 8.26 19.79
CA ASP A 11 7.12 7.70 20.68
C ASP A 11 6.56 6.49 21.46
N TYR A 12 7.47 5.76 22.09
CA TYR A 12 7.12 4.54 22.82
C TYR A 12 6.03 4.72 23.91
N LYS A 13 5.83 5.93 24.46
CA LYS A 13 4.91 6.16 25.57
C LYS A 13 3.45 5.97 25.17
N SER A 14 3.11 6.22 23.90
CA SER A 14 1.75 6.02 23.36
C SER A 14 1.30 4.56 23.51
N PHE A 15 2.23 3.61 23.40
CA PHE A 15 1.95 2.17 23.50
C PHE A 15 1.93 1.62 24.92
N LYS A 16 2.08 2.44 25.97
CA LYS A 16 2.01 1.97 27.37
C LYS A 16 0.65 1.38 27.73
N SER A 17 -0.43 1.97 27.21
CA SER A 17 -1.80 1.49 27.45
C SER A 17 -2.03 0.13 26.81
N LEU A 18 -1.61 -0.04 25.55
CA LEU A 18 -1.65 -1.33 24.87
C LEU A 18 -0.79 -2.37 25.60
N GLY A 19 0.44 -2.00 25.99
CA GLY A 19 1.32 -2.86 26.77
C GLY A 19 0.70 -3.35 28.07
N LYS A 20 0.06 -2.44 28.82
CA LYS A 20 -0.68 -2.79 30.05
C LYS A 20 -1.85 -3.72 29.75
N PHE A 21 -2.63 -3.44 28.71
CA PHE A 21 -3.74 -4.30 28.31
C PHE A 21 -3.26 -5.73 28.02
N LEU A 22 -2.19 -5.90 27.24
CA LEU A 22 -1.64 -7.22 26.91
C LEU A 22 -1.12 -7.97 28.15
N ALA A 23 -0.50 -7.25 29.10
CA ALA A 23 -0.07 -7.83 30.37
C ALA A 23 -1.26 -8.25 31.24
N ASP A 24 -2.32 -7.43 31.30
CA ASP A 24 -3.55 -7.75 32.03
C ASP A 24 -4.29 -8.97 31.43
N GLN A 25 -4.10 -9.25 30.13
CA GLN A 25 -4.58 -10.46 29.44
C GLN A 25 -3.65 -11.68 29.56
N GLY A 26 -2.52 -11.55 30.26
CA GLY A 26 -1.58 -12.66 30.48
C GLY A 26 -0.75 -13.06 29.25
N LEU A 27 -0.68 -12.22 28.21
CA LEU A 27 0.09 -12.51 27.00
C LEU A 27 1.60 -12.27 27.16
N SER A 28 2.00 -11.47 28.13
CA SER A 28 3.40 -11.22 28.45
C SER A 28 3.52 -10.63 29.85
N ASP A 29 4.57 -11.00 30.58
CA ASP A 29 4.98 -10.22 31.74
C ASP A 29 5.50 -8.85 31.29
N VAL A 30 5.36 -7.83 32.14
CA VAL A 30 5.81 -6.45 31.85
C VAL A 30 7.31 -6.39 31.51
N THR A 31 8.10 -7.33 32.03
CA THR A 31 9.55 -7.45 31.75
C THR A 31 9.87 -7.93 30.34
N ASP A 32 8.93 -8.61 29.70
CA ASP A 32 9.03 -9.19 28.36
C ASP A 32 8.32 -8.33 27.30
N LEU A 33 7.87 -7.13 27.69
CA LEU A 33 7.31 -6.12 26.81
C LEU A 33 8.37 -5.05 26.50
N HIS A 34 8.77 -4.96 25.23
CA HIS A 34 9.77 -3.99 24.78
C HIS A 34 9.15 -2.98 23.82
N LEU A 35 9.16 -1.70 24.22
CA LEU A 35 8.70 -0.61 23.37
C LEU A 35 9.90 -0.03 22.61
N GLY A 36 10.00 -0.35 21.32
CA GLY A 36 11.04 0.18 20.43
C GLY A 36 10.81 1.66 20.18
N ASN A 37 11.89 2.44 20.16
CA ASN A 37 11.85 3.89 19.95
C ASN A 37 12.89 4.27 18.90
N TYR A 38 12.47 4.91 17.82
CA TYR A 38 13.36 5.39 16.76
C TYR A 38 13.03 6.82 16.36
N ILE A 39 14.03 7.52 15.82
CA ILE A 39 13.88 8.91 15.38
C ILE A 39 13.29 8.89 13.98
N SER A 40 12.08 9.42 13.81
CA SER A 40 11.38 9.42 12.52
C SER A 40 11.18 10.81 11.91
N MET A 41 11.46 11.88 12.66
CA MET A 41 11.21 13.27 12.25
C MET A 41 12.50 14.06 11.97
N ASP A 42 13.67 13.42 12.04
CA ASP A 42 14.93 14.08 11.68
C ASP A 42 15.17 13.90 10.18
N ASP A 43 15.30 15.00 9.44
CA ASP A 43 15.39 14.97 7.98
C ASP A 43 16.67 14.31 7.45
N ASP A 44 17.70 14.19 8.29
CA ASP A 44 18.96 13.54 7.95
C ASP A 44 18.93 12.02 8.20
N VAL A 45 17.90 11.52 8.90
CA VAL A 45 17.77 10.09 9.23
C VAL A 45 17.07 9.36 8.09
N THR A 46 17.72 8.31 7.58
CA THR A 46 17.18 7.44 6.52
C THR A 46 16.61 6.13 7.08
N TYR A 47 15.90 5.36 6.24
CA TYR A 47 15.53 3.99 6.61
C TYR A 47 16.77 3.14 6.90
N ASP A 48 17.82 3.22 6.10
CA ASP A 48 19.07 2.46 6.33
C ASP A 48 19.65 2.71 7.72
N ASP A 49 19.66 3.96 8.18
CA ASP A 49 20.10 4.34 9.53
C ASP A 49 19.23 3.69 10.61
N ILE A 50 17.90 3.77 10.46
CA ILE A 50 16.93 3.19 11.40
C ILE A 50 17.09 1.67 11.45
N ILE A 51 17.20 1.00 10.31
CA ILE A 51 17.31 -0.46 10.22
C ILE A 51 18.63 -0.94 10.85
N ALA A 52 19.75 -0.29 10.54
CA ALA A 52 21.03 -0.60 11.17
C ALA A 52 21.03 -0.31 12.68
N ALA A 53 20.37 0.76 13.12
CA ALA A 53 20.22 1.10 14.53
C ALA A 53 19.33 0.08 15.26
N MET A 54 18.26 -0.41 14.63
CA MET A 54 17.38 -1.44 15.18
C MET A 54 18.14 -2.74 15.46
N GLU A 55 18.96 -3.22 14.51
CA GLU A 55 19.77 -4.43 14.71
C GLU A 55 20.78 -4.26 15.86
N LYS A 56 21.41 -3.09 15.97
CA LYS A 56 22.32 -2.78 17.10
C LYS A 56 21.56 -2.75 18.42
N ALA A 57 20.37 -2.14 18.46
CA ALA A 57 19.53 -2.06 19.64
C ALA A 57 19.02 -3.43 20.08
N TRP A 58 18.60 -4.28 19.14
CA TRP A 58 18.15 -5.66 19.38
C TRP A 58 19.25 -6.47 20.06
N LYS A 59 20.47 -6.42 19.52
CA LYS A 59 21.66 -7.08 20.11
C LYS A 59 22.03 -6.51 21.46
N LYS A 60 22.09 -5.18 21.60
CA LYS A 60 22.46 -4.50 22.85
C LYS A 60 21.49 -4.84 23.98
N ARG A 61 20.20 -4.99 23.68
CA ARG A 61 19.18 -5.35 24.67
C ARG A 61 19.17 -6.84 24.99
N GLY A 62 19.83 -7.67 24.18
CA GLY A 62 19.86 -9.12 24.32
C GLY A 62 18.52 -9.76 23.95
N LEU A 63 17.79 -9.18 23.00
CA LEU A 63 16.53 -9.77 22.54
C LEU A 63 16.79 -11.10 21.82
N PRO A 64 15.87 -12.09 21.92
CA PRO A 64 16.03 -13.40 21.31
C PRO A 64 16.30 -13.31 19.81
N ASN A 65 17.16 -14.20 19.33
CA ASN A 65 17.44 -14.40 17.91
C ASN A 65 17.11 -15.83 17.44
N ASP A 66 16.64 -16.68 18.34
CA ASP A 66 16.21 -18.03 17.98
C ASP A 66 15.00 -17.92 17.05
N PRO A 67 14.91 -18.76 16.00
CA PRO A 67 13.82 -18.69 15.05
C PRO A 67 12.46 -18.76 15.75
N ARG A 68 11.55 -17.86 15.38
CA ARG A 68 10.16 -17.86 15.84
C ARG A 68 10.00 -17.85 17.37
N SER A 69 10.80 -17.03 18.06
CA SER A 69 10.82 -16.87 19.52
C SER A 69 10.20 -15.56 20.03
N VAL A 70 9.85 -14.63 19.14
CA VAL A 70 9.35 -13.28 19.50
C VAL A 70 8.06 -12.96 18.76
N ASP A 71 7.08 -12.38 19.46
CA ASP A 71 5.90 -11.78 18.84
C ASP A 71 6.10 -10.26 18.73
N VAL A 72 5.69 -9.68 17.62
CA VAL A 72 5.91 -8.25 17.33
C VAL A 72 4.61 -7.58 16.97
N ILE A 73 4.37 -6.39 17.54
CA ILE A 73 3.28 -5.49 17.19
C ILE A 73 3.89 -4.24 16.57
N VAL A 74 3.38 -3.81 15.43
CA VAL A 74 3.85 -2.59 14.77
C VAL A 74 2.68 -1.70 14.41
N HIS A 75 2.89 -0.39 14.48
CA HIS A 75 1.90 0.59 14.04
C HIS A 75 2.44 1.43 12.88
N SER A 76 1.58 1.71 11.89
CA SER A 76 1.87 2.65 10.81
C SER A 76 3.23 2.37 10.14
N THR A 77 4.15 3.34 10.12
CA THR A 77 5.52 3.22 9.59
C THR A 77 6.35 2.11 10.22
N GLY A 78 6.04 1.70 11.45
CA GLY A 78 6.70 0.56 12.10
C GLY A 78 6.60 -0.73 11.27
N GLY A 79 5.56 -0.86 10.44
CA GLY A 79 5.40 -1.95 9.48
C GLY A 79 6.50 -1.99 8.42
N LEU A 80 6.89 -0.83 7.86
CA LEU A 80 8.01 -0.76 6.91
C LEU A 80 9.34 -1.04 7.61
N VAL A 81 9.51 -0.54 8.83
CA VAL A 81 10.75 -0.73 9.62
C VAL A 81 10.99 -2.21 9.94
N ILE A 82 9.99 -2.92 10.46
CA ILE A 82 10.17 -4.35 10.81
C ILE A 82 10.39 -5.23 9.59
N ARG A 83 9.68 -4.94 8.49
CA ARG A 83 9.80 -5.68 7.22
C ARG A 83 11.18 -5.49 6.59
N ASP A 84 11.70 -4.27 6.61
CA ASP A 84 13.03 -4.01 6.06
C ASP A 84 14.13 -4.59 6.97
N TRP A 85 13.98 -4.47 8.29
CA TRP A 85 14.92 -5.10 9.23
C TRP A 85 14.99 -6.62 9.07
N MET A 86 13.84 -7.31 8.96
CA MET A 86 13.83 -8.76 8.82
C MET A 86 14.42 -9.21 7.47
N THR A 87 14.12 -8.49 6.37
CA THR A 87 14.61 -8.87 5.04
C THR A 87 16.09 -8.59 4.84
N ARG A 88 16.66 -7.59 5.54
CA ARG A 88 18.09 -7.29 5.47
C ARG A 88 18.96 -8.17 6.37
N PHE A 89 18.48 -8.53 7.56
CA PHE A 89 19.33 -9.18 8.56
C PHE A 89 18.92 -10.62 8.89
N ARG A 90 17.81 -11.11 8.35
CA ARG A 90 17.32 -12.47 8.58
C ARG A 90 16.99 -13.12 7.24
N THR A 91 16.58 -14.37 7.32
CA THR A 91 16.04 -15.21 6.25
C THR A 91 14.72 -15.77 6.75
N PRO A 92 13.82 -16.26 5.88
CA PRO A 92 12.58 -16.87 6.32
C PRO A 92 12.78 -18.03 7.32
N GLU A 93 13.93 -18.73 7.30
CA GLU A 93 14.21 -19.87 8.19
C GLU A 93 14.73 -19.45 9.57
N ASN A 94 15.46 -18.34 9.66
CA ASN A 94 16.10 -17.90 10.90
C ASN A 94 15.47 -16.64 11.52
N ASN A 95 14.34 -16.18 10.98
CA ASN A 95 13.65 -15.00 11.49
C ASN A 95 13.17 -15.26 12.93
N PRO A 96 13.55 -14.42 13.91
CA PRO A 96 13.10 -14.60 15.29
C PRO A 96 11.62 -14.30 15.48
N ILE A 97 10.97 -13.64 14.53
CA ILE A 97 9.56 -13.27 14.63
C ILE A 97 8.70 -14.52 14.37
N ARG A 98 7.81 -14.85 15.31
CA ARG A 98 6.78 -15.86 15.15
C ARG A 98 5.48 -15.25 14.67
N ARG A 99 4.96 -14.26 15.40
CA ARG A 99 3.73 -13.52 15.04
C ARG A 99 4.05 -12.06 14.82
N LEU A 100 3.44 -11.49 13.79
CA LEU A 100 3.59 -10.08 13.45
C LEU A 100 2.22 -9.45 13.28
N LEU A 101 1.81 -8.68 14.28
CA LEU A 101 0.56 -7.93 14.27
C LEU A 101 0.83 -6.50 13.79
N PHE A 102 0.27 -6.15 12.63
CA PHE A 102 0.26 -4.79 12.13
C PHE A 102 -1.03 -4.09 12.53
N LEU A 103 -0.89 -2.89 13.08
CA LEU A 103 -1.97 -1.97 13.40
C LEU A 103 -1.88 -0.78 12.44
N ALA A 104 -2.83 -0.68 11.52
CA ALA A 104 -2.90 0.35 10.49
C ALA A 104 -1.55 0.61 9.76
N PRO A 105 -0.87 -0.42 9.23
CA PRO A 105 0.44 -0.26 8.61
C PRO A 105 0.38 0.48 7.28
N ALA A 106 1.38 1.32 6.98
CA ALA A 106 1.51 1.97 5.68
C ALA A 106 2.32 1.10 4.68
N ASN A 107 1.92 -0.17 4.52
CA ASN A 107 2.71 -1.18 3.79
C ASN A 107 2.99 -0.81 2.31
N PHE A 108 2.07 -0.09 1.67
CA PHE A 108 2.19 0.47 0.32
C PHE A 108 1.98 1.99 0.31
N GLY A 109 2.36 2.64 1.41
CA GLY A 109 2.34 4.09 1.56
C GLY A 109 1.05 4.68 2.14
N SER A 110 1.06 6.01 2.32
CA SER A 110 0.01 6.82 2.92
C SER A 110 -0.12 8.17 2.23
N PRO A 111 -1.35 8.69 2.05
CA PRO A 111 -1.57 10.07 1.61
C PRO A 111 -0.99 11.15 2.52
N LEU A 112 -0.69 10.87 3.79
CA LEU A 112 -0.13 11.87 4.70
C LEU A 112 1.25 12.37 4.24
N ALA A 113 2.04 11.48 3.63
CA ALA A 113 3.45 11.67 3.34
C ALA A 113 3.79 12.87 2.42
N HIS A 114 2.86 13.28 1.56
CA HIS A 114 3.07 14.39 0.61
C HIS A 114 2.39 15.69 1.03
N LYS A 115 1.78 15.75 2.23
CA LYS A 115 1.08 16.95 2.71
C LYS A 115 2.09 17.94 3.29
N GLY A 116 1.91 19.24 3.04
CA GLY A 116 2.90 20.26 3.41
C GLY A 116 3.15 20.35 4.93
N ASN A 117 4.32 20.87 5.32
CA ASN A 117 4.76 20.92 6.73
C ASN A 117 3.75 21.56 7.69
N ALA A 118 3.02 22.60 7.24
CA ALA A 118 1.98 23.25 8.04
C ALA A 118 0.77 22.33 8.32
N PHE A 119 0.46 21.45 7.37
CA PHE A 119 -0.60 20.45 7.51
C PHE A 119 -0.19 19.34 8.48
N ILE A 120 1.02 18.81 8.29
CA ILE A 120 1.62 17.79 9.15
C ILE A 120 1.70 18.30 10.60
N GLY A 121 2.23 19.50 10.82
CA GLY A 121 2.34 20.09 12.16
C GLY A 121 0.98 20.38 12.83
N ARG A 122 -0.11 20.48 12.07
CA ARG A 122 -1.46 20.67 12.61
C ARG A 122 -2.07 19.36 13.11
N ILE A 123 -1.72 18.22 12.51
CA ILE A 123 -2.24 16.90 12.87
C ILE A 123 -1.50 16.30 14.08
N THR A 124 -0.22 16.57 14.23
CA THR A 124 0.61 16.01 15.32
C THR A 124 0.42 16.73 16.68
N LYS A 125 -0.42 17.76 16.76
CA LYS A 125 -0.66 18.64 17.93
C LYS A 125 0.60 19.10 18.66
N GLY A 126 1.04 20.29 18.28
CA GLY A 126 1.55 21.30 19.21
C GLY A 126 3.03 21.65 19.02
N PHE A 127 3.27 22.92 18.68
CA PHE A 127 4.59 23.58 18.61
C PHE A 127 5.34 23.53 19.95
N THR A 128 5.84 22.35 20.33
CA THR A 128 6.62 22.14 21.54
C THR A 128 7.78 21.20 21.23
N GLY A 129 8.90 21.74 20.71
CA GLY A 129 10.18 21.01 20.77
C GLY A 129 11.20 21.25 19.65
N LYS A 130 12.04 22.27 19.83
CA LYS A 130 13.48 22.37 19.46
C LYS A 130 13.98 22.18 18.02
N LYS A 131 13.20 21.67 17.05
CA LYS A 131 13.56 21.70 15.61
C LYS A 131 12.32 21.99 14.76
N LEU A 132 11.97 23.27 14.60
CA LEU A 132 10.72 23.76 14.00
C LEU A 132 10.48 23.39 12.51
N PHE A 133 11.42 22.71 11.85
CA PHE A 133 11.44 22.54 10.38
C PHE A 133 11.70 21.12 9.89
N GLN A 134 12.01 20.16 10.77
CA GLN A 134 12.25 18.78 10.34
C GLN A 134 10.97 17.96 10.45
N THR A 135 10.66 17.25 9.37
CA THR A 135 9.50 16.36 9.29
C THR A 135 9.90 14.90 9.12
N GLY A 136 11.20 14.61 8.99
CA GLY A 136 11.71 13.30 8.66
C GLY A 136 11.51 13.01 7.18
N ARG A 137 11.96 13.95 6.33
CA ARG A 137 11.76 13.93 4.87
C ARG A 137 11.99 12.54 4.26
N HIS A 138 13.10 11.89 4.54
CA HIS A 138 13.42 10.57 3.98
C HIS A 138 12.44 9.46 4.39
N ILE A 139 11.90 9.54 5.62
CA ILE A 139 10.91 8.57 6.10
C ILE A 139 9.56 8.82 5.41
N LEU A 140 9.18 10.09 5.23
CA LEU A 140 8.00 10.49 4.49
C LEU A 140 8.10 10.10 3.00
N GLU A 141 9.26 10.30 2.37
CA GLU A 141 9.51 9.88 0.98
C GLU A 141 9.30 8.36 0.79
N GLY A 142 9.71 7.53 1.75
CA GLY A 142 9.43 6.09 1.70
C GLY A 142 7.98 5.72 2.06
N LEU A 143 7.28 6.56 2.83
CA LEU A 143 5.85 6.41 3.13
C LEU A 143 4.94 6.93 2.03
N GLU A 144 5.46 7.67 1.06
CA GLU A 144 4.66 8.24 0.00
C GLU A 144 4.01 7.15 -0.85
N LEU A 145 2.80 7.41 -1.32
CA LEU A 145 2.09 6.51 -2.21
C LEU A 145 2.90 6.31 -3.49
N GLY A 146 3.15 5.05 -3.84
CA GLY A 146 3.97 4.70 -4.99
C GLY A 146 5.48 4.91 -4.78
N SER A 147 5.94 5.03 -3.52
CA SER A 147 7.37 5.11 -3.26
C SER A 147 8.12 3.86 -3.76
N GLU A 148 9.25 4.08 -4.40
CA GLU A 148 10.17 3.01 -4.82
C GLU A 148 10.62 2.16 -3.62
N TYR A 149 10.78 2.77 -2.45
CA TYR A 149 11.13 2.07 -1.22
C TYR A 149 10.10 1.01 -0.84
N SER A 150 8.81 1.36 -0.81
CA SER A 150 7.74 0.39 -0.46
C SER A 150 7.56 -0.67 -1.55
N TRP A 151 7.77 -0.29 -2.81
CA TRP A 151 7.79 -1.20 -3.95
C TRP A 151 8.90 -2.26 -3.84
N GLN A 152 10.14 -1.82 -3.64
CA GLN A 152 11.28 -2.72 -3.49
C GLN A 152 11.14 -3.60 -2.24
N LEU A 153 10.63 -3.03 -1.14
CA LEU A 153 10.40 -3.81 0.07
C LEU A 153 9.37 -4.93 -0.16
N ALA A 154 8.32 -4.69 -0.94
CA ALA A 154 7.37 -5.74 -1.33
C ALA A 154 8.03 -6.85 -2.15
N TRP A 155 9.02 -6.56 -2.99
CA TRP A 155 9.81 -7.58 -3.67
C TRP A 155 10.69 -8.40 -2.73
N ASN A 156 11.13 -7.80 -1.63
CA ASN A 156 11.98 -8.47 -0.66
C ASN A 156 11.22 -9.50 0.20
N ASP A 157 9.93 -9.29 0.48
CA ASP A 157 9.13 -10.18 1.34
C ASP A 157 7.81 -10.71 0.74
N VAL A 158 6.98 -9.87 0.12
CA VAL A 158 5.66 -10.22 -0.42
C VAL A 158 5.75 -11.02 -1.71
N PHE A 159 6.59 -10.57 -2.66
CA PHE A 159 6.80 -11.22 -3.98
C PHE A 159 8.13 -11.97 -4.07
N SER A 160 8.78 -12.23 -2.93
CA SER A 160 10.02 -12.98 -2.88
C SER A 160 9.81 -14.43 -3.34
N ASP A 161 10.82 -15.02 -3.97
CA ASP A 161 10.85 -16.45 -4.31
C ASP A 161 10.70 -17.37 -3.08
N LYS A 162 11.00 -16.85 -1.88
CA LYS A 162 10.82 -17.56 -0.62
C LYS A 162 9.65 -16.97 0.16
N ALA A 163 8.78 -17.84 0.68
CA ALA A 163 7.71 -17.42 1.57
C ALA A 163 8.26 -16.90 2.90
N TRP A 164 8.05 -15.61 3.18
CA TRP A 164 8.35 -14.98 4.47
C TRP A 164 7.23 -15.15 5.50
N TYR A 165 6.01 -15.36 5.02
CA TYR A 165 4.80 -15.43 5.83
C TYR A 165 4.13 -16.81 5.74
N GLY A 166 3.24 -17.10 6.68
CA GLY A 166 2.44 -18.31 6.73
C GLY A 166 2.94 -19.37 7.72
N PRO A 167 2.28 -20.55 7.78
CA PRO A 167 2.62 -21.60 8.73
C PRO A 167 4.09 -22.01 8.66
N GLY A 168 4.75 -22.12 9.82
CA GLY A 168 6.18 -22.41 9.92
C GLY A 168 7.10 -21.20 9.65
N LYS A 169 6.54 -20.05 9.27
CA LYS A 169 7.22 -18.77 9.03
C LYS A 169 6.63 -17.69 9.95
N VAL A 170 6.61 -16.43 9.51
CA VAL A 170 5.98 -15.33 10.24
C VAL A 170 4.46 -15.38 10.06
N LEU A 171 3.72 -15.51 11.14
CA LEU A 171 2.26 -15.44 11.17
C LEU A 171 1.84 -13.96 11.19
N ALA A 172 1.70 -13.37 10.00
CA ALA A 172 1.39 -11.96 9.83
C ALA A 172 -0.12 -11.69 9.84
N THR A 173 -0.54 -10.74 10.67
CA THR A 173 -1.92 -10.26 10.75
C THR A 173 -1.97 -8.75 10.61
N VAL A 174 -2.77 -8.25 9.68
CA VAL A 174 -2.99 -6.81 9.46
C VAL A 174 -4.38 -6.44 9.94
N LEU A 175 -4.47 -5.52 10.89
CA LEU A 175 -5.70 -4.87 11.30
C LEU A 175 -5.64 -3.41 10.89
N VAL A 176 -6.69 -2.90 10.24
CA VAL A 176 -6.76 -1.49 9.81
C VAL A 176 -8.16 -0.94 10.04
N GLY A 177 -8.23 0.30 10.53
CA GLY A 177 -9.50 1.02 10.63
C GLY A 177 -10.01 1.45 9.26
N ASN A 178 -11.22 2.01 9.20
CA ASN A 178 -11.75 2.63 8.00
C ASN A 178 -12.59 3.88 8.30
N ASP A 179 -12.45 4.43 9.51
CA ASP A 179 -13.03 5.71 9.88
C ASP A 179 -12.01 6.82 9.80
N GLY A 180 -12.42 7.94 9.23
CA GLY A 180 -11.66 9.17 9.32
C GLY A 180 -11.65 9.76 10.72
N TYR A 181 -10.73 10.69 10.98
CA TYR A 181 -10.75 11.49 12.19
C TYR A 181 -11.96 12.43 12.25
N SER A 182 -12.34 12.85 13.46
CA SER A 182 -13.33 13.90 13.70
C SER A 182 -12.70 15.25 14.07
N GLY A 183 -13.50 16.32 14.07
CA GLY A 183 -13.06 17.66 14.46
C GLY A 183 -11.98 18.23 13.52
N ILE A 184 -10.98 18.93 14.07
CA ILE A 184 -9.93 19.59 13.28
C ILE A 184 -9.06 18.57 12.52
N ALA A 185 -8.85 17.38 13.07
CA ALA A 185 -8.04 16.34 12.46
C ALA A 185 -8.70 15.73 11.21
N ALA A 186 -10.02 15.91 11.03
CA ALA A 186 -10.76 15.44 9.85
C ALA A 186 -10.22 16.01 8.53
N ILE A 187 -9.43 17.09 8.57
CA ILE A 187 -8.74 17.65 7.40
C ILE A 187 -7.75 16.66 6.76
N ALA A 188 -7.29 15.65 7.52
CA ALA A 188 -6.45 14.53 7.06
C ALA A 188 -7.19 13.52 6.20
N ASN A 189 -8.51 13.42 6.36
CA ASN A 189 -9.28 12.31 5.84
C ASN A 189 -9.34 12.35 4.31
N GLU A 190 -9.16 11.18 3.71
CA GLU A 190 -9.35 10.93 2.29
C GLU A 190 -10.23 9.69 2.13
N SER A 191 -10.81 9.48 0.94
CA SER A 191 -11.64 8.30 0.70
C SER A 191 -10.85 7.02 0.95
N GLY A 192 -11.50 6.03 1.56
CA GLY A 192 -10.89 4.73 1.83
C GLY A 192 -9.73 4.74 2.83
N THR A 193 -9.57 5.79 3.65
CA THR A 193 -8.56 5.84 4.70
C THR A 193 -9.16 5.67 6.10
N ASP A 194 -8.32 5.21 7.03
CA ASP A 194 -8.54 5.27 8.47
C ASP A 194 -8.26 6.67 9.08
N GLY A 195 -8.28 7.71 8.23
CA GLY A 195 -7.82 9.06 8.55
C GLY A 195 -6.35 9.33 8.18
N THR A 196 -5.51 8.30 8.00
CA THR A 196 -4.10 8.46 7.61
C THR A 196 -3.66 7.50 6.51
N VAL A 197 -3.97 6.22 6.62
CA VAL A 197 -3.54 5.15 5.72
C VAL A 197 -4.76 4.63 4.94
N ARG A 198 -4.58 4.33 3.65
CA ARG A 198 -5.65 3.70 2.86
C ARG A 198 -5.78 2.25 3.29
N VAL A 199 -7.01 1.77 3.47
CA VAL A 199 -7.27 0.35 3.81
C VAL A 199 -6.58 -0.58 2.82
N SER A 200 -6.60 -0.22 1.53
CA SER A 200 -5.95 -0.94 0.44
C SER A 200 -4.42 -0.91 0.44
N THR A 201 -3.80 0.10 1.06
CA THR A 201 -2.32 0.17 1.19
C THR A 201 -1.81 -0.52 2.45
N ALA A 202 -2.69 -0.90 3.38
CA ALA A 202 -2.32 -1.66 4.56
C ALA A 202 -2.20 -3.16 4.29
N ASN A 203 -3.08 -3.72 3.44
CA ASN A 203 -3.14 -5.16 3.17
C ASN A 203 -1.90 -5.67 2.43
N LEU A 204 -1.20 -6.68 2.98
CA LEU A 204 -0.04 -7.33 2.36
C LEU A 204 -0.40 -8.32 1.25
N ASN A 205 -1.66 -8.75 1.14
CA ASN A 205 -2.14 -9.65 0.10
C ASN A 205 -2.26 -8.90 -1.25
N ALA A 206 -1.12 -8.56 -1.83
CA ALA A 206 -0.99 -7.81 -3.06
C ALA A 206 -0.82 -8.72 -4.29
N GLU A 207 -0.94 -8.11 -5.47
CA GLU A 207 -0.65 -8.74 -6.75
C GLU A 207 0.27 -7.84 -7.56
N TYR A 208 1.21 -8.45 -8.29
CA TYR A 208 2.11 -7.78 -9.22
C TYR A 208 1.79 -8.22 -10.65
N PHE A 209 1.84 -7.27 -11.58
CA PHE A 209 1.78 -7.50 -13.01
C PHE A 209 2.97 -6.85 -13.69
N HIS A 210 3.55 -7.56 -14.65
CA HIS A 210 4.52 -7.02 -15.59
C HIS A 210 3.91 -7.06 -17.00
N TRP A 211 3.99 -5.94 -17.72
CA TRP A 211 3.44 -5.78 -19.06
C TRP A 211 4.52 -5.21 -20.00
N ASP A 212 4.99 -6.03 -20.93
CA ASP A 212 5.92 -5.63 -21.98
C ASP A 212 5.16 -5.28 -23.27
N PHE A 213 5.05 -3.97 -23.54
CA PHE A 213 4.58 -3.40 -24.79
C PHE A 213 5.72 -3.07 -25.76
N ALA A 214 6.98 -3.21 -25.34
CA ALA A 214 8.12 -2.87 -26.17
C ALA A 214 8.36 -3.87 -27.30
N THR A 215 8.08 -5.15 -27.04
CA THR A 215 8.21 -6.23 -28.03
C THR A 215 7.17 -6.10 -29.14
N ASP A 216 5.88 -6.13 -28.79
CA ASP A 216 4.75 -5.89 -29.69
C ASP A 216 3.68 -5.05 -28.96
N PRO A 217 3.55 -3.75 -29.26
CA PRO A 217 2.57 -2.90 -28.60
C PRO A 217 1.12 -3.36 -28.78
N SER A 218 0.82 -4.07 -29.88
CA SER A 218 -0.53 -4.56 -30.19
C SER A 218 -0.86 -5.90 -29.50
N SER A 219 0.15 -6.61 -29.03
CA SER A 219 0.04 -7.90 -28.34
C SER A 219 1.07 -7.97 -27.21
N PRO A 220 0.87 -7.20 -26.11
CA PRO A 220 1.83 -7.13 -25.03
C PRO A 220 1.99 -8.49 -24.33
N VAL A 221 3.24 -8.85 -24.02
CA VAL A 221 3.52 -10.00 -23.17
C VAL A 221 3.26 -9.58 -21.73
N HIS A 222 2.58 -10.42 -20.95
CA HIS A 222 2.31 -10.12 -19.56
C HIS A 222 2.53 -11.34 -18.67
N THR A 223 2.96 -11.06 -17.43
CA THR A 223 3.04 -12.04 -16.35
C THR A 223 2.40 -11.45 -15.10
N SER A 224 1.89 -12.31 -14.22
CA SER A 224 1.41 -11.89 -12.91
C SER A 224 1.93 -12.78 -11.81
N GLN A 225 2.02 -12.20 -10.61
CA GLN A 225 2.45 -12.87 -9.40
C GLN A 225 1.59 -12.38 -8.23
N LEU A 226 0.86 -13.30 -7.60
CA LEU A 226 0.24 -13.06 -6.31
C LEU A 226 1.29 -13.09 -5.20
N ALA A 227 1.00 -12.45 -4.07
CA ALA A 227 1.80 -12.59 -2.85
C ALA A 227 2.12 -14.07 -2.57
N THR A 228 3.39 -14.37 -2.28
CA THR A 228 3.93 -15.74 -2.21
C THR A 228 3.26 -16.59 -1.12
N ALA A 229 2.75 -15.95 -0.06
CA ALA A 229 1.98 -16.60 0.99
C ALA A 229 0.89 -15.65 1.52
N PRO A 230 -0.28 -16.18 1.92
CA PRO A 230 -1.34 -15.36 2.46
C PRO A 230 -0.97 -14.79 3.83
N THR A 231 -1.50 -13.60 4.10
CA THR A 231 -1.48 -12.95 5.42
C THR A 231 -2.90 -12.73 5.89
N ALA A 232 -3.13 -12.76 7.20
CA ALA A 232 -4.44 -12.49 7.76
C ALA A 232 -4.72 -10.98 7.67
N PHE A 233 -5.90 -10.57 7.22
CA PHE A 233 -6.24 -9.16 7.03
C PHE A 233 -7.67 -8.88 7.50
N ALA A 234 -7.84 -7.88 8.37
CA ALA A 234 -9.14 -7.37 8.77
C ALA A 234 -9.23 -5.85 8.63
N ARG A 235 -10.29 -5.40 7.95
CA ARG A 235 -10.79 -4.02 8.07
C ARG A 235 -11.76 -3.92 9.24
N LEU A 236 -11.64 -2.87 10.06
CA LEU A 236 -12.44 -2.69 11.28
C LEU A 236 -13.29 -1.42 11.16
N ASN A 237 -14.62 -1.58 11.10
CA ASN A 237 -15.50 -0.42 11.26
C ASN A 237 -15.35 0.18 12.67
N ASP A 238 -15.61 1.48 12.77
CA ASP A 238 -15.58 2.25 14.02
C ASP A 238 -14.17 2.41 14.63
N GLU A 239 -13.14 2.12 13.83
CA GLU A 239 -11.73 2.37 14.15
C GLU A 239 -11.11 3.34 13.15
N ASN A 240 -10.30 4.26 13.67
CA ASN A 240 -9.40 5.11 12.90
C ASN A 240 -7.93 4.79 13.23
N HIS A 241 -7.02 5.46 12.55
CA HIS A 241 -5.57 5.25 12.66
C HIS A 241 -5.02 5.36 14.09
N GLY A 242 -5.66 6.15 14.94
CA GLY A 242 -5.23 6.40 16.31
C GLY A 242 -5.97 5.55 17.35
N THR A 243 -7.25 5.25 17.16
CA THR A 243 -8.02 4.43 18.11
C THR A 243 -7.61 2.97 18.09
N ILE A 244 -7.16 2.48 16.93
CA ILE A 244 -6.70 1.09 16.75
C ILE A 244 -5.50 0.73 17.63
N THR A 245 -4.74 1.70 18.16
CA THR A 245 -3.60 1.44 19.05
C THR A 245 -3.97 1.42 20.53
N MET A 246 -5.26 1.58 20.88
CA MET A 246 -5.74 1.78 22.26
C MET A 246 -5.14 3.02 22.96
N ASN A 247 -4.73 4.02 22.18
CA ASN A 247 -4.24 5.30 22.69
C ASN A 247 -5.35 5.98 23.53
N GLY A 248 -5.07 6.26 24.81
CA GLY A 248 -6.01 6.89 25.74
C GLY A 248 -6.49 6.00 26.90
N GLY A 249 -5.98 4.77 27.03
CA GLY A 249 -6.11 3.96 28.25
C GLY A 249 -7.36 3.09 28.35
N HIS A 250 -8.26 3.13 27.37
CA HIS A 250 -9.40 2.23 27.27
C HIS A 250 -9.53 1.70 25.83
N CYS A 251 -9.65 0.38 25.68
CA CYS A 251 -10.10 -0.20 24.43
C CYS A 251 -11.60 0.09 24.29
N ALA A 252 -11.95 1.11 23.51
CA ALA A 252 -13.34 1.47 23.28
C ALA A 252 -14.09 0.41 22.46
N ASN A 253 -13.36 -0.38 21.66
CA ASN A 253 -13.91 -1.39 20.76
C ASN A 253 -13.42 -2.79 21.15
N GLN A 254 -14.24 -3.53 21.89
CA GLN A 254 -13.90 -4.89 22.32
C GLN A 254 -13.57 -5.83 21.15
N ARG A 255 -14.18 -5.63 19.96
CA ARG A 255 -13.87 -6.44 18.77
C ARG A 255 -12.41 -6.29 18.36
N THR A 256 -11.89 -5.06 18.38
CA THR A 256 -10.49 -4.77 18.07
C THR A 256 -9.56 -5.47 19.06
N ALA A 257 -9.86 -5.39 20.37
CA ALA A 257 -9.11 -6.12 21.40
C ALA A 257 -9.10 -7.63 21.14
N ASP A 258 -10.27 -8.24 20.91
CA ASP A 258 -10.39 -9.68 20.69
C ASP A 258 -9.60 -10.13 19.45
N MET A 259 -9.58 -9.32 18.38
CA MET A 259 -8.79 -9.60 17.18
C MET A 259 -7.29 -9.52 17.44
N MET A 260 -6.82 -8.55 18.22
CA MET A 260 -5.40 -8.47 18.60
C MET A 260 -4.98 -9.70 19.41
N LEU A 261 -5.81 -10.12 20.37
CA LEU A 261 -5.52 -11.31 21.18
C LEU A 261 -5.47 -12.56 20.30
N ARG A 262 -6.43 -12.75 19.40
CA ARG A 262 -6.41 -13.85 18.42
C ARG A 262 -5.14 -13.82 17.56
N ALA A 263 -4.74 -12.65 17.06
CA ALA A 263 -3.54 -12.51 16.23
C ALA A 263 -2.25 -12.90 16.99
N LEU A 264 -2.20 -12.64 18.29
CA LEU A 264 -1.06 -12.95 19.15
C LEU A 264 -1.08 -14.38 19.72
N GLN A 265 -2.19 -15.11 19.53
CA GLN A 265 -2.36 -16.48 20.01
C GLN A 265 -2.47 -17.51 18.89
N VAL A 266 -2.70 -17.09 17.64
CA VAL A 266 -2.85 -18.00 16.49
C VAL A 266 -1.63 -18.89 16.32
N GLU A 267 -1.86 -20.15 15.98
CA GLU A 267 -0.83 -21.17 15.78
C GLU A 267 -0.75 -21.63 14.33
N ASP A 268 0.36 -22.29 13.97
CA ASP A 268 0.63 -22.74 12.59
C ASP A 268 -0.50 -23.57 11.99
N GLY A 269 -1.08 -24.47 12.78
CA GLY A 269 -2.15 -25.36 12.34
C GLY A 269 -3.45 -24.63 12.00
N ASP A 270 -3.69 -23.47 12.64
CA ASP A 270 -4.95 -22.73 12.53
C ASP A 270 -4.81 -21.51 11.61
N PHE A 271 -3.59 -21.08 11.28
CA PHE A 271 -3.33 -19.80 10.63
C PHE A 271 -4.01 -19.65 9.26
N ASN A 272 -4.09 -20.71 8.46
CA ASN A 272 -4.77 -20.65 7.16
C ASN A 272 -6.28 -20.42 7.33
N GLN A 273 -6.92 -21.10 8.29
CA GLN A 273 -8.33 -20.87 8.59
C GLN A 273 -8.53 -19.47 9.18
N TYR A 274 -7.62 -19.02 10.03
CA TYR A 274 -7.63 -17.67 10.58
C TYR A 274 -7.57 -16.58 9.48
N CYS A 275 -6.78 -16.79 8.42
CA CYS A 275 -6.76 -15.89 7.26
C CYS A 275 -8.13 -15.83 6.57
N LEU A 276 -8.78 -16.98 6.36
CA LEU A 276 -10.12 -17.06 5.76
C LEU A 276 -11.18 -16.38 6.63
N ASP A 277 -11.15 -16.61 7.94
CA ASP A 277 -12.06 -15.98 8.89
C ASP A 277 -11.98 -14.45 8.84
N LEU A 278 -10.76 -13.88 8.79
CA LEU A 278 -10.60 -12.43 8.72
C LEU A 278 -10.97 -11.85 7.35
N GLN A 279 -10.77 -12.62 6.28
CA GLN A 279 -11.24 -12.25 4.94
C GLN A 279 -12.77 -12.19 4.90
N GLU A 280 -13.45 -13.21 5.42
CA GLU A 280 -14.92 -13.24 5.52
C GLU A 280 -15.43 -12.09 6.41
N PHE A 281 -14.76 -11.86 7.55
CA PHE A 281 -15.08 -10.73 8.42
C PHE A 281 -15.00 -9.39 7.67
N SER A 282 -13.91 -9.14 6.95
CA SER A 282 -13.71 -7.89 6.19
C SER A 282 -14.78 -7.69 5.13
N GLU A 283 -15.15 -8.77 4.44
CA GLU A 283 -16.21 -8.74 3.45
C GLU A 283 -17.56 -8.38 4.09
N ASN A 284 -17.89 -8.99 5.23
CA ASN A 284 -19.10 -8.66 5.97
C ASN A 284 -19.12 -7.19 6.41
N GLU A 285 -18.01 -6.68 6.96
CA GLU A 285 -17.88 -5.28 7.35
C GLU A 285 -18.08 -4.33 6.16
N ARG A 286 -17.64 -4.72 4.95
CA ARG A 286 -17.87 -3.95 3.71
C ARG A 286 -19.31 -4.02 3.21
N GLN A 287 -20.00 -5.14 3.36
CA GLN A 287 -21.41 -5.24 2.96
C GLN A 287 -22.31 -4.37 3.85
N LEU A 288 -21.98 -4.25 5.15
CA LEU A 288 -22.67 -3.35 6.07
C LEU A 288 -22.59 -1.87 5.64
N THR A 289 -21.51 -1.47 4.96
CA THR A 289 -21.28 -0.06 4.59
C THR A 289 -22.02 0.36 3.33
N LYS A 290 -22.46 -0.59 2.50
CA LYS A 290 -23.29 -0.32 1.31
C LYS A 290 -24.67 0.25 1.64
N GLN A 291 -25.15 0.05 2.86
CA GLN A 291 -26.45 0.56 3.33
C GLN A 291 -26.35 1.96 3.95
N MET A 292 -25.14 2.52 4.05
CA MET A 292 -24.88 3.82 4.69
C MET A 292 -25.13 4.99 3.73
N SER A 293 -25.18 6.21 4.29
CA SER A 293 -25.25 7.44 3.50
C SER A 293 -24.02 7.60 2.60
N PHE A 294 -24.11 8.40 1.53
CA PHE A 294 -22.99 8.63 0.61
C PHE A 294 -21.74 9.17 1.33
N ASP A 295 -21.92 10.09 2.29
CA ASP A 295 -20.80 10.72 3.00
C ASP A 295 -20.08 9.72 3.93
N ASP A 296 -20.83 8.81 4.56
CA ASP A 296 -20.25 7.75 5.40
C ASP A 296 -19.61 6.65 4.54
N ARG A 297 -20.21 6.35 3.38
CA ARG A 297 -19.73 5.34 2.44
C ARG A 297 -18.36 5.69 1.85
N LYS A 298 -18.05 6.98 1.67
CA LYS A 298 -16.77 7.44 1.10
C LYS A 298 -15.52 6.92 1.84
N PHE A 299 -15.60 6.74 3.16
CA PHE A 299 -14.49 6.22 3.96
C PHE A 299 -14.50 4.69 4.03
N ARG A 300 -15.69 4.11 4.03
CA ARG A 300 -15.90 2.68 4.30
C ARG A 300 -16.21 1.82 3.06
N ALA A 301 -16.26 2.39 1.85
CA ALA A 301 -16.40 1.66 0.59
C ALA A 301 -15.15 0.81 0.27
N GLY A 302 -15.29 -0.10 -0.69
CA GLY A 302 -14.19 -0.92 -1.19
C GLY A 302 -13.32 -0.15 -2.19
N TYR A 303 -12.04 0.02 -1.87
CA TYR A 303 -11.07 0.69 -2.74
C TYR A 303 -9.90 -0.22 -3.12
N GLN A 304 -9.38 -0.09 -4.34
CA GLN A 304 -8.09 -0.68 -4.74
C GLN A 304 -7.04 0.42 -4.86
N ASN A 305 -5.85 0.19 -4.34
CA ASN A 305 -4.68 1.00 -4.64
C ASN A 305 -3.91 0.36 -5.81
N THR A 306 -3.82 1.02 -6.96
CA THR A 306 -3.07 0.50 -8.11
C THR A 306 -1.83 1.37 -8.31
N VAL A 307 -0.65 0.82 -8.06
CA VAL A 307 0.63 1.52 -8.25
C VAL A 307 1.23 1.10 -9.58
N ILE A 308 1.60 2.06 -10.40
CA ILE A 308 2.13 1.85 -11.73
C ILE A 308 3.55 2.40 -11.78
N HIS A 309 4.49 1.60 -12.27
CA HIS A 309 5.83 2.02 -12.69
C HIS A 309 5.91 1.90 -14.21
N LEU A 310 6.44 2.94 -14.87
CA LEU A 310 6.59 2.97 -16.32
C LEU A 310 8.05 3.22 -16.71
N SER A 311 8.62 2.27 -17.44
CA SER A 311 9.97 2.35 -18.00
C SER A 311 9.96 2.10 -19.51
N ASP A 312 11.08 2.42 -20.16
CA ASP A 312 11.31 2.07 -21.56
C ASP A 312 12.20 0.83 -21.72
N ASP A 313 12.26 0.29 -22.94
CA ASP A 313 13.08 -0.88 -23.31
C ASP A 313 14.59 -0.67 -23.21
N THR A 314 15.02 0.55 -22.90
CA THR A 314 16.42 0.87 -22.58
C THR A 314 16.67 0.97 -21.07
N GLY A 315 15.66 0.72 -20.25
CA GLY A 315 15.71 0.75 -18.79
C GLY A 315 15.58 2.15 -18.18
N HIS A 316 15.16 3.16 -18.95
CA HIS A 316 14.94 4.51 -18.41
C HIS A 316 13.51 4.70 -17.93
N ASP A 317 13.37 5.39 -16.80
CA ASP A 317 12.07 5.80 -16.28
C ASP A 317 11.36 6.79 -17.20
N VAL A 318 10.06 6.62 -17.35
CA VAL A 318 9.19 7.50 -18.14
C VAL A 318 8.30 8.29 -17.20
N GLU A 319 8.71 9.53 -16.90
CA GLU A 319 8.04 10.36 -15.90
C GLU A 319 6.78 11.09 -16.42
N ASP A 320 6.73 11.40 -17.72
CA ASP A 320 5.65 12.17 -18.33
C ASP A 320 4.70 11.26 -19.11
N TYR A 321 3.68 10.76 -18.41
CA TYR A 321 2.66 9.89 -18.98
C TYR A 321 1.29 10.07 -18.33
N VAL A 322 0.27 9.58 -19.04
CA VAL A 322 -1.12 9.52 -18.63
C VAL A 322 -1.65 8.11 -18.86
N ILE A 323 -2.42 7.61 -17.89
CA ILE A 323 -3.21 6.38 -18.02
C ILE A 323 -4.68 6.76 -17.94
N GLU A 324 -5.45 6.32 -18.92
CA GLU A 324 -6.87 6.62 -19.01
C GLU A 324 -7.70 5.33 -19.00
N PHE A 325 -8.65 5.28 -18.07
CA PHE A 325 -9.69 4.27 -18.01
C PHE A 325 -10.91 4.76 -18.79
N PHE A 326 -11.37 3.99 -19.77
CA PHE A 326 -12.49 4.39 -20.62
C PHE A 326 -13.36 3.20 -21.03
N ALA A 327 -14.56 3.51 -21.52
CA ALA A 327 -15.47 2.53 -22.09
C ALA A 327 -15.70 2.81 -23.57
N LYS A 328 -16.02 1.76 -24.34
CA LYS A 328 -16.45 1.87 -25.74
C LYS A 328 -17.95 1.67 -25.87
N LYS A 329 -18.56 2.25 -26.91
CA LYS A 329 -19.98 2.03 -27.23
C LYS A 329 -20.21 0.58 -27.63
N SER A 330 -21.33 -0.01 -27.21
CA SER A 330 -21.66 -1.40 -27.56
C SER A 330 -21.65 -1.61 -29.08
N GLY A 331 -20.90 -2.62 -29.56
CA GLY A 331 -20.75 -2.93 -30.98
C GLY A 331 -19.94 -1.91 -31.79
N SER A 332 -19.17 -1.03 -31.15
CA SER A 332 -18.36 -0.01 -31.82
C SER A 332 -16.98 0.15 -31.16
N ASN A 333 -15.96 0.48 -31.97
CA ASN A 333 -14.64 0.85 -31.45
C ASN A 333 -14.56 2.30 -30.93
N LYS A 334 -15.67 3.06 -31.01
CA LYS A 334 -15.69 4.47 -30.56
C LYS A 334 -15.87 4.57 -29.04
N PRO A 335 -15.18 5.52 -28.37
CA PRO A 335 -15.41 5.81 -26.96
C PRO A 335 -16.87 6.14 -26.64
N ASP A 336 -17.33 5.69 -25.48
CA ASP A 336 -18.59 6.07 -24.85
C ASP A 336 -18.34 7.23 -23.88
N ASN A 337 -18.32 8.46 -24.41
CA ASN A 337 -17.92 9.65 -23.65
C ASN A 337 -18.68 9.85 -22.34
N LEU A 338 -19.96 9.48 -22.28
CA LEU A 338 -20.76 9.63 -21.06
C LEU A 338 -20.30 8.64 -19.99
N LEU A 339 -20.16 7.36 -20.36
CA LEU A 339 -19.70 6.34 -19.43
C LEU A 339 -18.24 6.58 -19.02
N THR A 340 -17.37 6.96 -19.97
CA THR A 340 -15.99 7.34 -19.69
C THR A 340 -15.92 8.51 -18.70
N ALA A 341 -16.73 9.55 -18.88
CA ALA A 341 -16.78 10.66 -17.92
C ALA A 341 -17.20 10.19 -16.52
N LEU A 342 -18.15 9.26 -16.41
CA LEU A 342 -18.55 8.68 -15.11
C LEU A 342 -17.43 7.86 -14.48
N ILE A 343 -16.69 7.05 -15.25
CA ILE A 343 -15.52 6.32 -14.77
C ILE A 343 -14.50 7.31 -14.20
N GLN A 344 -14.14 8.34 -14.95
CA GLN A 344 -13.13 9.32 -14.55
C GLN A 344 -13.55 10.14 -13.30
N GLN A 345 -14.85 10.42 -13.14
CA GLN A 345 -15.34 11.26 -12.03
C GLN A 345 -15.72 10.48 -10.77
N LYS A 346 -16.11 9.21 -10.88
CA LYS A 346 -16.64 8.42 -9.76
C LYS A 346 -15.78 7.22 -9.39
N VAL A 347 -15.14 6.58 -10.37
CA VAL A 347 -14.32 5.40 -10.14
C VAL A 347 -12.90 5.80 -9.78
N ILE A 348 -12.29 6.69 -10.57
CA ILE A 348 -10.95 7.18 -10.31
C ILE A 348 -11.03 8.29 -9.26
N THR A 349 -10.72 7.94 -8.01
CA THR A 349 -10.87 8.86 -6.88
C THR A 349 -9.68 9.80 -6.75
N THR A 350 -8.46 9.28 -6.95
CA THR A 350 -7.23 10.07 -6.83
C THR A 350 -6.12 9.43 -7.67
N VAL A 351 -5.32 10.25 -8.33
CA VAL A 351 -4.05 9.86 -8.96
C VAL A 351 -2.94 10.65 -8.28
N HIS A 352 -1.95 9.93 -7.73
CA HIS A 352 -0.84 10.50 -6.98
C HIS A 352 0.48 10.10 -7.65
N PRO A 353 1.18 11.02 -8.34
CA PRO A 353 2.54 10.77 -8.80
C PRO A 353 3.51 10.85 -7.63
N TYR A 354 4.40 9.87 -7.51
CA TYR A 354 5.42 9.86 -6.47
C TYR A 354 6.39 11.05 -6.67
N GLY A 355 6.64 11.80 -5.60
CA GLY A 355 7.37 13.07 -5.65
C GLY A 355 8.80 12.96 -6.17
N ASN A 356 9.54 11.92 -5.76
CA ASN A 356 10.94 11.73 -6.15
C ASN A 356 11.12 11.10 -7.53
N ASN A 357 10.13 10.34 -8.01
CA ASN A 357 10.18 9.69 -9.32
C ASN A 357 8.77 9.53 -9.90
N LYS A 358 8.40 10.40 -10.85
CA LYS A 358 7.04 10.46 -11.40
C LYS A 358 6.70 9.33 -12.37
N SER A 359 7.66 8.45 -12.67
CA SER A 359 7.38 7.18 -13.35
C SER A 359 6.48 6.28 -12.49
N TYR A 360 6.56 6.43 -11.16
CA TYR A 360 5.69 5.76 -10.20
C TYR A 360 4.44 6.58 -9.90
N ARG A 361 3.26 5.95 -9.99
CA ARG A 361 1.97 6.62 -9.71
C ARG A 361 0.99 5.69 -9.01
N SER A 362 0.36 6.16 -7.93
CA SER A 362 -0.74 5.47 -7.26
C SER A 362 -2.08 5.98 -7.78
N ILE A 363 -2.96 5.06 -8.21
CA ILE A 363 -4.33 5.32 -8.63
C ILE A 363 -5.26 4.66 -7.61
N LEU A 364 -6.10 5.46 -6.96
CA LEU A 364 -7.15 4.97 -6.07
C LEU A 364 -8.43 4.74 -6.86
N ILE A 365 -8.88 3.49 -6.89
CA ILE A 365 -10.04 3.04 -7.66
C ILE A 365 -11.17 2.65 -6.70
N ASP A 366 -12.32 3.28 -6.81
CA ASP A 366 -13.56 2.88 -6.12
C ASP A 366 -14.11 1.62 -6.81
N THR A 367 -13.96 0.48 -6.14
CA THR A 367 -14.31 -0.82 -6.71
C THR A 367 -15.82 -1.05 -6.76
N ASP A 368 -16.58 -0.41 -5.85
CA ASP A 368 -18.03 -0.57 -5.83
C ASP A 368 -18.69 0.27 -6.95
N GLU A 369 -18.21 1.50 -7.17
CA GLU A 369 -18.67 2.32 -8.30
C GLU A 369 -18.28 1.67 -9.63
N LEU A 370 -17.07 1.09 -9.72
CA LEU A 370 -16.65 0.36 -10.92
C LEU A 370 -17.55 -0.86 -11.19
N GLN A 371 -17.85 -1.63 -10.15
CA GLN A 371 -18.77 -2.78 -10.23
C GLN A 371 -20.15 -2.34 -10.77
N THR A 372 -20.70 -1.25 -10.23
CA THR A 372 -22.02 -0.70 -10.61
C THR A 372 -22.06 -0.18 -12.04
N LEU A 373 -20.99 0.52 -12.47
CA LEU A 373 -20.95 1.16 -13.79
C LEU A 373 -20.56 0.19 -14.90
N MET A 374 -19.75 -0.82 -14.60
CA MET A 374 -19.18 -1.72 -15.60
C MET A 374 -19.75 -3.12 -15.51
N VAL A 375 -19.52 -3.81 -14.40
CA VAL A 375 -19.77 -5.25 -14.28
C VAL A 375 -21.27 -5.57 -14.28
N GLU A 376 -22.06 -4.88 -13.46
CA GLU A 376 -23.53 -5.07 -13.40
C GLU A 376 -24.24 -4.72 -14.72
N ARG A 377 -23.60 -3.87 -15.54
CA ARG A 377 -24.11 -3.46 -16.85
C ARG A 377 -23.49 -4.25 -18.00
N ASN A 378 -22.68 -5.27 -17.69
CA ASN A 378 -21.92 -6.08 -18.63
C ASN A 378 -21.15 -5.22 -19.66
N ARG A 379 -20.41 -4.22 -19.18
CA ARG A 379 -19.58 -3.33 -19.98
C ARG A 379 -18.11 -3.62 -19.75
N ASP A 380 -17.37 -3.72 -20.84
CA ASP A 380 -15.93 -3.90 -20.83
C ASP A 380 -15.20 -2.59 -20.52
N LEU A 381 -14.10 -2.71 -19.80
CA LEU A 381 -13.21 -1.62 -19.43
C LEU A 381 -12.00 -1.62 -20.35
N PHE A 382 -11.57 -0.43 -20.77
CA PHE A 382 -10.37 -0.25 -21.56
C PHE A 382 -9.40 0.67 -20.85
N ILE A 383 -8.10 0.37 -20.97
CA ILE A 383 -7.03 1.21 -20.43
C ILE A 383 -6.11 1.61 -21.59
N SER A 384 -5.86 2.91 -21.72
CA SER A 384 -4.84 3.44 -22.62
C SER A 384 -3.71 4.09 -21.83
N LEU A 385 -2.53 4.08 -22.43
CA LEU A 385 -1.31 4.69 -21.91
C LEU A 385 -0.78 5.66 -22.95
N THR A 386 -0.41 6.86 -22.53
CA THR A 386 0.22 7.89 -23.37
C THR A 386 1.46 8.42 -22.67
N ALA A 387 2.61 8.44 -23.34
CA ALA A 387 3.88 8.91 -22.80
C ALA A 387 4.56 9.96 -23.70
N LEU A 388 5.36 10.84 -23.10
CA LEU A 388 6.14 11.87 -23.78
C LEU A 388 7.66 11.64 -23.64
N PRO A 389 8.47 12.01 -24.66
CA PRO A 389 8.09 12.68 -25.90
C PRO A 389 7.40 11.75 -26.90
N GLU A 390 6.45 12.28 -27.67
CA GLU A 390 5.77 11.54 -28.75
C GLU A 390 6.64 11.50 -30.01
N LEU A 391 6.90 10.31 -30.57
CA LEU A 391 7.71 10.20 -31.78
C LEU A 391 7.08 10.93 -32.98
N SER A 392 5.76 10.79 -33.16
CA SER A 392 5.03 11.35 -34.30
C SER A 392 5.15 12.89 -34.40
N ARG A 393 5.28 13.57 -33.25
CA ARG A 393 5.46 15.02 -33.15
C ARG A 393 6.91 15.45 -33.05
N ASN A 394 7.72 14.73 -32.28
CA ASN A 394 9.12 15.11 -32.02
C ASN A 394 10.04 14.74 -33.20
N GLY A 395 9.70 13.71 -33.99
CA GLY A 395 10.41 13.29 -35.21
C GLY A 395 11.79 12.68 -35.00
N ASN A 396 12.42 12.90 -33.85
CA ASN A 396 13.75 12.40 -33.51
C ASN A 396 13.68 11.21 -32.55
N VAL A 397 13.13 11.37 -31.35
CA VAL A 397 13.03 10.28 -30.37
C VAL A 397 11.71 10.36 -29.64
N GLY A 398 11.16 9.21 -29.23
CA GLY A 398 9.96 9.20 -28.41
C GLY A 398 9.23 7.88 -28.39
N TYR A 399 7.98 7.95 -27.97
CA TYR A 399 7.08 6.82 -27.83
C TYR A 399 5.93 6.94 -28.84
N SER A 400 5.48 5.80 -29.36
CA SER A 400 4.25 5.70 -30.15
C SER A 400 3.16 5.21 -29.22
N THR A 401 2.40 6.11 -28.57
CA THR A 401 1.46 5.75 -27.50
C THR A 401 0.13 6.51 -27.52
N LEU A 402 -0.12 7.37 -28.51
CA LEU A 402 -1.05 8.50 -28.31
C LEU A 402 -2.48 8.35 -28.83
N ALA A 403 -2.77 7.43 -29.76
CA ALA A 403 -4.15 7.19 -30.16
C ALA A 403 -4.69 5.86 -29.60
N TYR A 404 -6.00 5.83 -29.30
CA TYR A 404 -6.78 4.62 -29.02
C TYR A 404 -6.58 3.49 -30.08
N ASN A 405 -6.01 3.84 -31.23
CA ASN A 405 -5.78 2.97 -32.38
C ASN A 405 -4.30 2.73 -32.69
N ASP A 406 -3.35 3.42 -32.03
CA ASP A 406 -1.93 3.42 -32.43
C ASP A 406 -1.11 2.31 -31.73
N ILE A 407 -1.46 1.99 -30.48
CA ILE A 407 -0.94 0.83 -29.73
C ILE A 407 -2.05 -0.11 -29.24
N GLY A 408 -3.28 0.14 -29.68
CA GLY A 408 -4.45 -0.50 -29.10
C GLY A 408 -4.72 0.00 -27.67
N SER A 409 -5.60 -0.70 -26.99
CA SER A 409 -5.98 -0.44 -25.59
C SER A 409 -6.00 -1.77 -24.88
N ILE A 410 -5.54 -1.79 -23.63
CA ILE A 410 -5.75 -2.94 -22.76
C ILE A 410 -7.26 -3.16 -22.66
N HIS A 411 -7.74 -4.34 -23.05
CA HIS A 411 -9.15 -4.71 -22.96
C HIS A 411 -9.35 -5.63 -21.76
N ILE A 412 -10.22 -5.21 -20.85
CA ILE A 412 -10.64 -6.00 -19.70
C ILE A 412 -12.12 -6.30 -19.87
N GLU A 413 -12.43 -7.57 -20.13
CA GLU A 413 -13.81 -8.05 -20.17
C GLU A 413 -14.53 -7.79 -18.85
N ALA A 414 -15.82 -7.47 -18.90
CA ALA A 414 -16.63 -7.22 -17.70
C ALA A 414 -16.52 -8.33 -16.64
N SER A 415 -16.40 -9.59 -17.07
CA SER A 415 -16.24 -10.78 -16.22
C SER A 415 -14.88 -10.83 -15.48
N ARG A 416 -13.85 -10.16 -16.03
CA ARG A 416 -12.48 -10.15 -15.50
C ARG A 416 -12.21 -8.95 -14.59
N ILE A 417 -13.03 -7.90 -14.65
CA ILE A 417 -12.88 -6.70 -13.81
C ILE A 417 -12.81 -7.07 -12.32
N PRO A 418 -13.72 -7.88 -11.74
CA PRO A 418 -13.68 -8.21 -10.31
C PRO A 418 -12.47 -9.05 -9.89
N VAL A 419 -11.78 -9.70 -10.86
CA VAL A 419 -10.56 -10.47 -10.59
C VAL A 419 -9.35 -9.54 -10.49
N LEU A 420 -9.28 -8.53 -11.37
CA LEU A 420 -8.15 -7.59 -11.45
C LEU A 420 -8.29 -6.39 -10.51
N ILE A 421 -9.52 -5.95 -10.25
CA ILE A 421 -9.82 -4.79 -9.42
C ILE A 421 -10.65 -5.25 -8.24
N GLN A 422 -9.97 -5.51 -7.12
CA GLN A 422 -10.53 -6.03 -5.89
C GLN A 422 -10.46 -4.99 -4.76
N PRO A 423 -11.47 -4.95 -3.87
CA PRO A 423 -11.43 -4.07 -2.71
C PRO A 423 -10.27 -4.44 -1.78
N ASP A 424 -9.79 -3.44 -1.03
CA ASP A 424 -8.80 -3.57 0.04
C ASP A 424 -7.47 -4.20 -0.38
N ARG A 425 -7.12 -4.11 -1.67
CA ARG A 425 -5.90 -4.68 -2.25
C ARG A 425 -4.98 -3.60 -2.82
N THR A 426 -3.67 -3.84 -2.77
CA THR A 426 -2.71 -3.15 -3.62
C THR A 426 -2.37 -4.00 -4.85
N LEU A 427 -2.44 -3.39 -6.03
CA LEU A 427 -2.00 -3.94 -7.30
C LEU A 427 -0.77 -3.17 -7.78
N LEU A 428 0.37 -3.83 -7.96
CA LEU A 428 1.56 -3.26 -8.56
C LEU A 428 1.59 -3.61 -10.05
N ILE A 429 1.81 -2.63 -10.92
CA ILE A 429 1.90 -2.82 -12.37
C ILE A 429 3.18 -2.18 -12.88
N ASP A 430 4.09 -3.00 -13.39
CA ASP A 430 5.27 -2.58 -14.11
C ASP A 430 4.98 -2.65 -15.61
N ILE A 431 5.20 -1.54 -16.31
CA ILE A 431 4.94 -1.40 -17.74
C ILE A 431 6.23 -1.00 -18.44
N VAL A 432 6.59 -1.75 -19.49
CA VAL A 432 7.72 -1.43 -20.37
C VAL A 432 7.19 -1.04 -21.75
N ILE A 433 7.62 0.12 -22.26
CA ILE A 433 7.26 0.62 -23.59
C ILE A 433 8.48 0.78 -24.49
N LYS A 434 8.29 0.75 -25.82
CA LYS A 434 9.39 0.90 -26.77
C LYS A 434 9.83 2.36 -26.91
N ARG A 435 11.10 2.65 -26.65
CA ARG A 435 11.75 3.91 -27.02
C ARG A 435 12.17 3.85 -28.48
N GLN A 436 11.58 4.71 -29.30
CA GLN A 436 11.82 4.73 -30.74
C GLN A 436 12.71 5.91 -31.16
N GLN A 437 13.50 5.69 -32.22
CA GLN A 437 14.36 6.69 -32.85
C GLN A 437 13.91 6.88 -34.31
N GLY A 438 13.73 8.14 -34.70
CA GLY A 438 13.46 8.56 -36.06
C GLY A 438 14.71 8.48 -36.94
N PRO A 439 14.54 8.45 -38.27
CA PRO A 439 15.64 8.20 -39.22
C PRO A 439 16.72 9.29 -39.21
N LYS A 440 16.42 10.49 -38.69
CA LYS A 440 17.36 11.61 -38.61
C LYS A 440 18.30 11.55 -37.41
N VAL A 441 18.03 10.67 -36.44
CA VAL A 441 18.87 10.52 -35.25
C VAL A 441 20.28 10.06 -35.63
N PHE A 442 20.37 9.15 -36.61
CA PHE A 442 21.63 8.66 -37.12
C PHE A 442 21.47 8.18 -38.56
N GLU A 443 22.30 8.69 -39.48
CA GLU A 443 22.32 8.29 -40.88
C GLU A 443 23.78 8.15 -41.36
N PHE A 444 24.07 7.09 -42.13
CA PHE A 444 25.30 7.01 -42.90
C PHE A 444 25.10 7.71 -44.25
N LYS A 445 26.00 8.63 -44.61
CA LYS A 445 26.00 9.28 -45.93
C LYS A 445 27.11 8.73 -46.79
N SER A 446 26.78 8.40 -48.03
CA SER A 446 27.78 8.14 -49.06
C SER A 446 28.45 9.46 -49.44
N VAL A 447 29.78 9.46 -49.54
CA VAL A 447 30.60 10.60 -50.01
C VAL A 447 30.91 10.42 -51.48
#